data_AF-A0A939L3P7-F1
#
_entry.id   AF-A0A939L3P7-F1
#
_cell.length_a   1.000
_cell.length_b   1.000
_cell.length_c   1.000
_cell.angle_alpha   90.00
_cell.angle_beta   90.00
_cell.angle_gamma   90.00
#
_symmetry.space_group_name_H-M   'P 1'
#
loop_
_entity.id
_entity.type
_entity.pdbx_description
1 polymer ?
#
loop_
_entity_poly.entity_id
_entity_poly.type
_entity_poly.pdbx_seq_one_letter_code
_entity_poly.pdbx_strand_id
1 'polypeptide(L)'
;MCYDPDAAPPAFSPALWPLAEAADLTLTSADGTEFAAFLARPEVATGVGVLVLPDNKGLSAFYRHTAARDAWDRLLAFLARAA
;
A
#
# COMPACT_ATOMS: atom_id res chain seq x y z
N MET A 1 -0.29 12.03 10.66
CA MET A 1 -0.52 13.31 9.95
C MET A 1 -1.99 13.67 10.02
N CYS A 2 -2.35 14.95 9.95
CA CYS A 2 -3.75 15.38 9.97
C CYS A 2 -4.24 15.62 8.53
N TYR A 3 -5.24 14.84 8.12
CA TYR A 3 -5.97 14.98 6.85
C TYR A 3 -7.39 14.46 7.05
N ASP A 4 -8.32 14.94 6.22
CA ASP A 4 -9.73 14.56 6.29
C ASP A 4 -9.92 13.04 6.15
N PRO A 5 -10.88 12.42 6.86
CA PRO A 5 -11.09 10.97 6.79
C PRO A 5 -11.34 10.41 5.39
N ASP A 6 -11.89 11.24 4.49
CA ASP A 6 -12.22 10.94 3.10
C ASP A 6 -11.18 11.47 2.10
N ALA A 7 -10.05 12.00 2.59
CA ALA A 7 -8.97 12.44 1.71
C ALA A 7 -8.50 11.28 0.82
N ALA A 8 -8.26 11.59 -0.44
CA ALA A 8 -7.65 10.68 -1.40
C ALA A 8 -6.22 11.11 -1.70
N PRO A 9 -5.30 10.18 -2.00
CA PRO A 9 -3.96 10.54 -2.42
C PRO A 9 -4.01 11.33 -3.74
N PRO A 10 -3.05 12.25 -3.95
CA PRO A 10 -3.01 13.08 -5.15
C PRO A 10 -2.91 12.21 -6.41
N ALA A 11 -3.67 12.55 -7.44
CA ALA A 11 -3.61 11.87 -8.74
C ALA A 11 -2.53 12.54 -9.61
N PHE A 12 -1.40 11.86 -9.84
CA PHE A 12 -0.26 12.44 -10.56
C PHE A 12 -0.21 12.12 -12.07
N SER A 13 -1.04 11.20 -12.58
CA SER A 13 -1.07 10.81 -14.01
C SER A 13 -2.36 10.06 -14.36
N PRO A 14 -2.85 10.07 -15.61
CA PRO A 14 -4.03 9.30 -16.02
C PRO A 14 -3.81 7.78 -16.03
N ALA A 15 -2.59 7.29 -15.79
CA ALA A 15 -2.32 5.88 -15.91
C ALA A 15 -2.72 5.12 -14.63
N LEU A 16 -4.02 4.84 -14.50
CA LEU A 16 -4.51 3.70 -13.74
C LEU A 16 -4.04 2.44 -14.50
N TRP A 17 -2.85 1.94 -14.15
CA TRP A 17 -2.44 0.65 -14.67
C TRP A 17 -3.35 -0.40 -14.02
N PRO A 18 -3.95 -1.30 -14.80
CA PRO A 18 -4.78 -2.35 -14.21
C PRO A 18 -3.92 -3.16 -13.23
N LEU A 19 -4.48 -3.42 -12.06
CA LEU A 19 -3.83 -4.22 -11.03
C LEU A 19 -4.09 -5.69 -11.32
N ALA A 20 -3.02 -6.49 -11.38
CA ALA A 20 -3.15 -7.93 -11.31
C ALA A 20 -3.58 -8.38 -9.91
N GLU A 21 -3.25 -7.60 -8.88
CA GLU A 21 -3.50 -7.96 -7.50
C GLU A 21 -3.61 -6.74 -6.58
N ALA A 22 -4.60 -6.79 -5.69
CA ALA A 22 -4.80 -5.86 -4.60
C ALA A 22 -5.31 -6.69 -3.40
N ALA A 23 -4.46 -6.94 -2.41
CA ALA A 23 -4.76 -7.91 -1.37
C ALA A 23 -4.21 -7.51 0.00
N ASP A 24 -4.97 -7.82 1.05
CA ASP A 24 -4.49 -7.81 2.42
C ASP A 24 -3.58 -9.03 2.65
N LEU A 25 -2.47 -8.81 3.35
CA LEU A 25 -1.47 -9.82 3.70
C LEU A 25 -1.18 -9.75 5.20
N THR A 26 -0.69 -10.85 5.75
CA THR A 26 -0.02 -10.88 7.05
C THR A 26 1.43 -11.26 6.81
N LEU A 27 2.35 -10.46 7.34
CA LEU A 27 3.79 -10.71 7.26
C LEU A 27 4.33 -10.97 8.66
N THR A 28 5.43 -11.72 8.71
CA THR A 28 6.15 -12.03 9.94
C THR A 28 7.51 -11.33 9.92
N SER A 29 7.81 -10.53 10.94
CA SER A 29 9.11 -9.90 11.12
C SER A 29 10.17 -10.95 11.51
N ALA A 30 11.43 -10.54 11.49
CA ALA A 30 12.53 -11.38 11.96
C ALA A 30 12.45 -11.73 13.46
N ASP A 31 11.75 -10.92 14.26
CA ASP A 31 11.51 -11.20 15.69
C ASP A 31 10.25 -12.05 15.95
N GLY A 32 9.59 -12.52 14.89
CA GLY A 32 8.38 -13.35 14.96
C GLY A 32 7.09 -12.56 15.13
N THR A 33 7.14 -11.23 15.20
CA THR A 33 5.94 -10.38 15.22
C THR A 33 5.18 -10.46 13.91
N GLU A 34 3.90 -10.81 13.99
CA GLU A 34 2.98 -10.69 12.85
C GLU A 34 2.45 -9.27 12.72
N PHE A 35 2.33 -8.80 11.48
CA PHE A 35 1.82 -7.48 11.17
C PHE A 35 1.07 -7.46 9.84
N ALA A 36 0.05 -6.62 9.76
CA ALA A 36 -0.78 -6.50 8.57
C ALA A 36 -0.06 -5.72 7.48
N ALA A 37 -0.25 -6.14 6.25
CA ALA A 37 0.27 -5.50 5.06
C ALA A 37 -0.80 -5.43 3.97
N PHE A 38 -0.62 -4.53 3.02
CA PHE A 38 -1.43 -4.48 1.80
C PHE A 38 -0.50 -4.51 0.59
N LEU A 39 -0.75 -5.43 -0.35
CA LEU A 39 -0.02 -5.56 -1.60
C LEU A 39 -0.85 -5.00 -2.75
N ALA A 40 -0.21 -4.14 -3.54
CA ALA A 40 -0.68 -3.77 -4.87
C ALA A 40 0.37 -4.18 -5.91
N ARG A 41 -0.08 -4.88 -6.96
CA ARG A 41 0.76 -5.33 -8.07
C ARG A 41 0.09 -5.07 -9.41
N PRO A 42 0.75 -4.36 -10.35
CA PRO A 42 0.24 -4.09 -11.68
C PRO A 42 0.26 -5.36 -12.54
N GLU A 43 -0.56 -5.36 -13.59
CA GLU A 43 -0.54 -6.40 -14.62
C GLU A 43 0.77 -6.44 -15.40
N VAL A 44 1.31 -5.25 -15.70
CA VAL A 44 2.58 -5.11 -16.42
C VAL A 44 3.67 -4.73 -15.44
N ALA A 45 4.69 -5.58 -15.34
CA ALA A 45 5.82 -5.37 -14.47
C ALA A 45 6.63 -4.14 -14.89
N THR A 46 6.95 -3.26 -13.93
CA THR A 46 7.77 -2.07 -14.19
C THR A 46 9.22 -2.21 -13.73
N GLY A 47 9.55 -3.31 -13.02
CA GLY A 47 10.85 -3.53 -12.41
C GLY A 47 11.13 -2.70 -11.15
N VAL A 48 10.17 -1.89 -10.69
CA VAL A 48 10.31 -0.98 -9.53
C VAL A 48 9.47 -1.47 -8.35
N GLY A 49 10.13 -1.86 -7.26
CA GLY A 49 9.46 -2.12 -5.98
C GLY A 49 9.49 -0.87 -5.08
N VAL A 50 8.38 -0.55 -4.44
CA VAL A 50 8.29 0.58 -3.50
C VAL A 50 7.68 0.10 -2.18
N LEU A 51 8.10 0.69 -1.07
CA LEU A 51 7.54 0.41 0.25
C LEU A 51 6.95 1.68 0.85
N VAL A 52 5.71 1.60 1.33
CA VAL A 52 5.03 2.70 2.00
C VAL A 52 4.88 2.39 3.48
N LEU A 53 5.45 3.26 4.31
CA LEU A 53 5.25 3.22 5.75
C LEU A 53 4.12 4.20 6.09
N PRO A 54 2.93 3.71 6.49
CA PRO A 54 1.83 4.57 6.86
C PRO A 54 2.13 5.31 8.17
N ASP A 55 1.43 6.42 8.36
CA ASP A 55 1.43 7.14 9.61
C ASP A 55 0.51 6.47 10.66
N ASN A 56 0.13 7.24 11.69
CA ASN A 56 -0.76 6.80 12.75
C ASN A 56 -2.17 6.38 12.29
N LYS A 57 -2.53 6.56 11.00
CA LYS A 57 -3.78 6.06 10.43
C LYS A 57 -3.67 4.65 9.84
N GLY A 58 -2.46 4.09 9.76
CA GLY A 58 -2.27 2.70 9.35
C GLY A 58 -2.69 2.37 7.92
N LEU A 59 -3.26 1.18 7.68
CA LEU A 59 -3.75 0.72 6.37
C LEU A 59 -5.10 1.34 6.01
N SER A 60 -5.25 2.64 6.27
CA SER A 60 -6.43 3.40 5.88
C SER A 60 -6.65 3.35 4.36
N ALA A 61 -7.87 3.66 3.93
CA ALA A 61 -8.20 3.72 2.51
C ALA A 61 -7.25 4.63 1.72
N PHE A 62 -6.77 5.71 2.34
CA PHE A 62 -5.76 6.60 1.75
C PHE A 62 -4.51 5.81 1.33
N TYR A 63 -3.91 5.03 2.23
CA TYR A 63 -2.68 4.28 1.95
C TYR A 63 -2.91 3.10 1.00
N ARG A 64 -4.07 2.43 1.07
CA ARG A 64 -4.43 1.39 0.08
C ARG A 64 -4.61 1.98 -1.31
N HIS A 65 -5.20 3.17 -1.43
CA HIS A 65 -5.33 3.86 -2.71
C HIS A 65 -3.99 4.38 -3.22
N THR A 66 -3.12 4.89 -2.35
CA THR A 66 -1.74 5.24 -2.73
C THR A 66 -1.06 4.01 -3.30
N ALA A 67 -1.33 2.85 -2.69
CA ALA A 67 -0.77 1.61 -3.16
C ALA A 67 -1.22 1.17 -4.53
N ALA A 68 -2.51 1.28 -4.78
CA ALA A 68 -3.15 0.83 -5.99
C ALA A 68 -2.96 1.77 -7.20
N ARG A 69 -2.62 3.04 -6.98
CA ARG A 69 -2.72 4.08 -8.04
C ARG A 69 -1.48 4.26 -8.89
N ASP A 70 -0.33 3.97 -8.33
CA ASP A 70 0.92 4.27 -9.00
C ASP A 70 1.47 2.98 -9.64
N ALA A 71 1.98 3.08 -10.86
CA ALA A 71 2.50 1.98 -11.67
C ALA A 71 3.85 1.42 -11.14
N TRP A 72 3.87 0.96 -9.89
CA TRP A 72 5.02 0.29 -9.28
C TRP A 72 4.86 -1.21 -9.43
N ASP A 73 5.92 -1.94 -9.78
CA ASP A 73 5.95 -3.39 -9.97
C ASP A 73 5.47 -4.18 -8.75
N ARG A 74 5.80 -3.69 -7.55
CA ARG A 74 5.22 -4.13 -6.28
C ARG A 74 5.21 -2.99 -5.30
N LEU A 75 4.08 -2.77 -4.65
CA LEU A 75 4.02 -1.87 -3.50
C LEU A 75 3.39 -2.56 -2.29
N LEU A 76 4.09 -2.46 -1.16
CA LEU A 76 3.61 -2.91 0.14
C LEU A 76 3.39 -1.72 1.07
N ALA A 77 2.23 -1.67 1.73
CA ALA A 77 2.00 -0.80 2.88
C ALA A 77 1.97 -1.65 4.17
N PHE A 78 2.59 -1.18 5.26
CA PHE A 78 2.71 -1.96 6.51
C PHE A 78 2.09 -1.29 7.73
N LEU A 79 1.25 -2.00 8.47
CA LEU A 79 0.78 -1.54 9.78
C LEU A 79 1.52 -2.25 10.89
N ALA A 80 2.16 -1.52 11.81
CA ALA A 80 2.71 -2.11 13.02
C ALA A 80 1.58 -2.60 13.95
N ARG A 81 1.42 -3.92 13.96
CA ARG A 81 0.80 -4.82 14.97
C ARG A 81 -0.59 -4.45 15.50
N ALA A 82 -1.54 -5.36 15.22
CA ALA A 82 -2.65 -5.62 16.14
C ALA A 82 -2.08 -6.22 17.43
N ALA A 83 -2.30 -5.53 18.56
CA ALA A 83 -2.12 -6.13 19.87
C ALA A 83 -3.24 -7.13 20.14
#